data_AF-A0A6P0SKI7-F1
#
_entry.id   AF-A0A6P0SKI7-F1
#
_cell.length_a   1.000
_cell.length_b   1.000
_cell.length_c   1.000
_cell.angle_alpha   90.00
_cell.angle_beta   90.00
_cell.angle_gamma   90.00
#
_symmetry.space_group_name_H-M   'P 1'
#
loop_
_entity.id
_entity.type
_entity.pdbx_description
1 polymer ?
#
loop_
_entity_poly.entity_id
_entity_poly.type
_entity_poly.pdbx_seq_one_letter_code
_entity_poly.pdbx_strand_id
1 'polypeptide(L)' 'MNPLILNNPQSTPITNDQFFQLCAANRDLKLERTAKGGLIIMPPTGGETSKRNSDINFELNLWNRQTKLGITFD' A
#
# COMPACT_ATOMS: atom_id res chain seq x y z
N MET A 1 -7.74 11.69 7.53
CA MET A 1 -8.80 10.80 7.00
C MET A 1 -8.54 9.40 7.51
N ASN A 2 -9.59 8.66 7.85
CA ASN A 2 -9.47 7.30 8.37
C ASN A 2 -9.64 6.28 7.22
N PRO A 3 -8.93 5.15 7.26
CA PRO A 3 -9.17 4.06 6.31
C PRO A 3 -10.57 3.49 6.46
N LEU A 4 -11.19 3.14 5.33
CA LEU A 4 -12.41 2.34 5.33
C LEU A 4 -12.03 0.86 5.27
N ILE A 5 -12.59 0.05 6.17
CA ILE A 5 -12.32 -1.39 6.24
C ILE A 5 -13.59 -2.16 5.87
N LEU A 6 -13.47 -2.98 4.83
CA LEU A 6 -14.48 -3.93 4.40
C LEU A 6 -14.13 -5.33 4.90
N ASN A 7 -14.86 -5.79 5.92
CA ASN A 7 -14.66 -7.12 6.49
C ASN A 7 -15.33 -8.17 5.61
N ASN A 8 -14.50 -9.05 5.05
CA ASN A 8 -14.98 -10.14 4.22
C ASN A 8 -15.33 -11.38 5.08
N PRO A 9 -16.47 -12.06 4.84
CA PRO A 9 -16.82 -13.26 5.59
C PRO A 9 -15.81 -14.38 5.35
N GLN A 10 -15.54 -15.16 6.41
CA GLN A 10 -14.59 -16.29 6.35
C GLN A 10 -15.02 -17.38 5.35
N SER A 11 -16.31 -17.47 5.03
CA SER A 11 -16.85 -18.39 4.02
C SER A 11 -16.45 -18.05 2.59
N THR A 12 -16.01 -16.82 2.32
CA THR A 12 -15.79 -16.33 0.95
C THR A 12 -14.49 -15.53 0.86
N PRO A 13 -13.33 -16.05 1.28
CA PRO A 13 -12.08 -15.29 1.35
C PRO A 13 -11.66 -14.77 -0.02
N ILE A 14 -11.18 -13.52 -0.07
CA ILE A 14 -10.60 -12.93 -1.29
C ILE A 14 -9.20 -13.53 -1.50
N THR A 15 -9.03 -14.27 -2.60
CA THR A 15 -7.73 -14.84 -2.97
C THR A 15 -6.73 -13.77 -3.40
N ASN A 16 -5.44 -14.11 -3.50
CA ASN A 16 -4.43 -13.17 -3.99
C ASN A 16 -4.72 -12.70 -5.43
N ASP A 17 -5.16 -13.61 -6.30
CA ASP A 17 -5.48 -13.27 -7.69
C ASP A 17 -6.70 -12.36 -7.77
N GLN A 18 -7.74 -12.64 -6.99
CA GLN A 18 -8.91 -11.76 -6.91
C GLN A 18 -8.55 -10.38 -6.36
N PHE A 19 -7.71 -10.32 -5.32
CA PHE A 19 -7.21 -9.05 -4.79
C PHE A 19 -6.41 -8.28 -5.84
N PHE A 20 -5.54 -8.94 -6.59
CA PHE A 20 -4.79 -8.33 -7.68
C PHE A 20 -5.72 -7.75 -8.76
N GLN A 21 -6.74 -8.51 -9.19
CA GLN A 21 -7.72 -8.03 -10.15
C GLN A 21 -8.52 -6.84 -9.62
N LEU A 22 -8.86 -6.83 -8.32
CA LEU A 22 -9.51 -5.68 -7.69
C LEU A 22 -8.62 -4.43 -7.73
N CYS A 23 -7.33 -4.56 -7.42
CA CYS A 23 -6.37 -3.45 -7.54
C CYS A 23 -6.25 -2.97 -8.99
N ALA A 24 -6.16 -3.90 -9.96
CA ALA A 24 -6.04 -3.57 -11.37
C ALA A 24 -7.29 -2.87 -11.94
N ALA A 25 -8.47 -3.23 -11.44
CA ALA A 25 -9.75 -2.63 -11.84
C ALA A 25 -10.00 -1.26 -11.17
N ASN A 26 -9.40 -1.00 -10.00
CA ASN A 26 -9.60 0.23 -9.22
C ASN A 26 -8.28 0.99 -9.06
N ARG A 27 -7.61 1.32 -10.17
CA ARG A 27 -6.25 1.90 -10.16
C ARG A 27 -6.11 3.21 -9.41
N ASP A 28 -7.20 3.96 -9.28
CA ASP A 28 -7.23 5.24 -8.56
C ASP A 28 -7.32 5.06 -7.04
N LEU A 29 -7.60 3.84 -6.57
CA LEU A 29 -7.69 3.51 -5.15
C LEU A 29 -6.41 2.83 -4.65
N LYS A 30 -5.97 3.22 -3.45
CA LYS A 30 -4.96 2.49 -2.69
C LYS A 30 -5.63 1.39 -1.88
N LEU A 31 -5.64 0.17 -2.43
CA LEU A 31 -6.20 -1.01 -1.79
C LEU A 31 -5.12 -1.79 -1.04
N GLU A 32 -5.41 -2.17 0.21
CA GLU A 32 -4.56 -3.02 1.04
C GLU A 32 -5.39 -4.17 1.62
N ARG A 33 -4.74 -5.26 2.06
CA ARG A 33 -5.42 -6.40 2.70
C ARG A 33 -4.81 -6.70 4.06
N THR A 34 -5.65 -6.78 5.09
CA THR A 34 -5.23 -7.23 6.42
C THR A 34 -4.84 -8.70 6.42
N ALA A 35 -4.08 -9.12 7.44
CA ALA A 35 -3.72 -10.53 7.64
C ALA A 35 -4.95 -11.45 7.81
N LYS A 36 -6.10 -10.91 8.27
CA LYS A 36 -7.36 -11.66 8.42
C LYS A 36 -8.23 -11.68 7.16
N GLY A 37 -7.77 -11.07 6.06
CA GLY A 37 -8.47 -11.03 4.78
C GLY A 37 -9.47 -9.88 4.60
N GLY A 38 -9.59 -8.97 5.56
CA GLY A 38 -10.34 -7.72 5.36
C GLY A 38 -9.65 -6.77 4.40
N LEU A 39 -10.43 -6.11 3.54
CA LEU A 39 -9.96 -5.15 2.53
C LEU A 39 -9.95 -3.74 3.13
N ILE A 40 -8.86 -3.00 2.92
CA ILE A 40 -8.70 -1.62 3.36
C ILE A 40 -8.68 -0.72 2.13
N ILE A 41 -9.48 0.33 2.16
CA ILE A 41 -9.42 1.42 1.19
C ILE A 41 -8.74 2.60 1.88
N MET A 42 -7.52 2.89 1.48
CA MET A 42 -6.73 3.97 2.05
C MET A 42 -7.13 5.31 1.43
N PRO A 43 -7.39 6.35 2.23
CA PRO A 43 -7.61 7.69 1.70
C PRO A 43 -6.33 8.23 1.07
N PRO A 44 -6.42 9.21 0.16
CA PRO A 44 -5.25 9.86 -0.40
C PRO A 44 -4.42 10.52 0.71
N THR A 45 -3.11 10.49 0.51
CA THR A 45 -2.13 11.05 1.42
C THR A 45 -2.11 12.58 1.25
N GLY A 46 -2.18 13.34 2.36
CA GLY A 46 -2.08 14.80 2.30
C GLY A 46 -0.65 15.30 2.06
N GLY A 47 -0.50 16.59 1.73
CA GLY A 47 0.78 17.20 1.37
C GLY A 47 1.89 17.00 2.42
N GLU A 48 1.61 17.23 3.70
CA GLU A 48 2.57 17.04 4.79
C GLU A 48 3.09 15.60 4.87
N THR A 49 2.18 14.63 4.82
CA THR A 49 2.54 13.21 4.83
C THR A 49 3.31 12.83 3.56
N SER A 50 2.94 13.40 2.40
CA SER A 50 3.65 13.19 1.14
C SER A 50 5.08 13.74 1.20
N LYS A 51 5.28 14.94 1.73
CA LYS A 51 6.61 15.54 1.90
C LYS A 51 7.49 14.65 2.77
N ARG A 52 6.98 14.25 3.94
CA ARG A 52 7.72 13.38 4.86
C ARG A 52 8.10 12.05 4.21
N ASN A 53 7.19 11.43 3.47
CA ASN A 53 7.47 10.19 2.74
C ASN A 53 8.54 10.38 1.66
N SER A 54 8.50 11.51 0.95
CA SER A 54 9.52 11.85 -0.06
C SER A 54 10.91 12.00 0.56
N ASP A 55 11.03 12.70 1.69
CA ASP A 55 12.30 12.89 2.38
C ASP A 55 12.88 11.54 2.86
N ILE A 56 12.04 10.67 3.44
CA ILE A 56 12.46 9.32 3.90
C ILE A 56 12.89 8.44 2.72
N ASN A 57 12.13 8.43 1.62
CA ASN A 57 12.47 7.63 0.45
C ASN A 57 13.82 8.06 -0.14
N PHE A 58 14.05 9.37 -0.24
CA PHE A 58 15.31 9.92 -0.72
C PHE A 58 16.51 9.43 0.10
N GLU A 59 16.44 9.57 1.43
CA GLU A 59 17.53 9.14 2.33
C GLU A 59 17.80 7.63 2.21
N LEU A 60 16.73 6.81 2.17
CA LEU A 60 16.85 5.36 2.04
C LEU A 60 17.46 4.96 0.67
N ASN A 61 17.04 5.63 -0.40
CA ASN A 61 17.59 5.41 -1.74
C ASN A 61 19.07 5.79 -1.80
N LEU A 62 19.44 6.94 -1.23
CA LEU A 62 20.83 7.40 -1.19
C LEU A 62 21.72 6.39 -0.44
N TRP A 63 21.28 5.95 0.74
CA TRP A 63 21.97 4.90 1.50
C TRP A 63 22.14 3.63 0.68
N ASN A 64 21.06 3.12 0.07
CA ASN A 64 21.13 1.89 -0.72
C ASN A 64 22.02 2.03 -1.96
N ARG A 65 22.07 3.21 -2.57
CA ARG A 65 22.98 3.50 -3.69
C ARG A 65 24.45 3.48 -3.28
N GLN A 66 24.77 3.82 -2.03
CA GLN A 66 26.14 3.76 -1.50
C GLN A 66 26.53 2.35 -1.09
N THR A 67 25.62 1.62 -0.43
CA THR A 67 25.91 0.31 0.17
C THR A 67 25.66 -0.88 -0.76
N LYS A 68 24.78 -0.72 -1.76
CA LYS A 68 24.40 -1.76 -2.74
C LYS A 68 23.78 -3.02 -2.12
N LEU A 69 23.05 -2.87 -1.02
CA LEU A 69 22.49 -4.00 -0.27
C LEU A 69 21.10 -4.44 -0.74
N GLY A 70 20.45 -3.71 -1.65
CA GLY A 70 19.14 -4.08 -2.16
C GLY A 70 18.58 -3.12 -3.21
N ILE A 71 17.26 -3.03 -3.25
CA ILE A 71 16.47 -2.20 -4.17
C ILE A 71 15.42 -1.45 -3.35
N THR A 72 15.20 -0.17 -3.65
CA THR A 72 14.20 0.68 -2.99
C THR A 72 13.08 1.01 -3.97
N PHE A 73 11.86 1.16 -3.46
CA PHE A 73 10.65 1.49 -4.23
C PHE A 73 9.92 2.66 -3.58
N ASP A 74 9.12 3.38 -4.37
CA ASP A 74 8.19 4.43 -3.90
C ASP A 74 6.74 3.94 -3.77
#